data_AF-A0A2Z2PG92-F1
#
_entry.id   AF-A0A2Z2PG92-F1
#
_cell.length_a   1.000
_cell.length_b   1.000
_cell.length_c   1.000
_cell.angle_alpha   90.00
_cell.angle_beta   90.00
_cell.angle_gamma   90.00
#
_symmetry.space_group_name_H-M   'P 1'
#
loop_
_entity.id
_entity.type
_entity.pdbx_description
1 polymer ?
#
loop_
_entity_poly.entity_id
_entity_poly.type
_entity_poly.pdbx_seq_one_letter_code
_entity_poly.pdbx_strand_id
1 'polypeptide(L)'
;MEGTVWPAWTLHWDLPENVTPLEVLARHSVPRLLERLEENLALQVIEHRGMFNLGKRIQECTASSLLTALCKGGRNLSELDVCLTLDNVPIVSHDLNTWRVSENLGDKLFNKIHSSAIKDVPVIIREVSNGVIQDQYLETVDHIPFLDELLRKVFSANPDATIFLDGRNYEAHVIVAWLSHRPEYHQRVVVLFYTFEYLNGAAFVDAILKAQPASDWRKSIALMPAVFPEELCRLACLRQVTEPTVDDLYLAGKAWIDSILMQDMRIVAIHVVFSRVTRNLLGQVIDKDVLLAFDSDEAAVRLAYYVKEDAMIRAKRPHLKFAAVNRCYDFAASLECGERGEFSIDIKTGRARRHETDERKHLRWRKGTPGNSATIADWVISDRSEDEMAVWEWRNQGIDREVSHLSPHLDVNVDTSK
;
A
#
# COMPACT_ATOMS: atom_id res chain seq x y z
N MET A 1 9.84 -27.56 -8.57
CA MET A 1 9.07 -27.06 -9.73
C MET A 1 10.09 -26.51 -10.69
N GLU A 2 10.32 -27.19 -11.81
CA GLU A 2 11.29 -26.72 -12.82
C GLU A 2 10.64 -25.58 -13.64
N GLY A 3 11.39 -24.50 -13.88
CA GLY A 3 11.02 -23.51 -14.90
C GLY A 3 10.57 -22.11 -14.45
N THR A 4 10.76 -21.71 -13.19
CA THR A 4 10.58 -20.29 -12.78
C THR A 4 11.79 -19.80 -11.99
N VAL A 5 12.14 -18.52 -12.15
CA VAL A 5 13.19 -17.85 -11.38
C VAL A 5 12.70 -17.35 -10.02
N TRP A 6 11.38 -17.30 -9.84
CA TRP A 6 10.78 -16.78 -8.62
C TRP A 6 10.87 -17.77 -7.46
N PRO A 7 11.34 -17.34 -6.28
CA PRO A 7 11.41 -18.22 -5.12
C PRO A 7 10.01 -18.63 -4.68
N ALA A 8 9.86 -19.92 -4.35
CA ALA A 8 8.70 -20.41 -3.62
C ALA A 8 9.01 -20.33 -2.13
N TRP A 9 8.12 -19.71 -1.36
CA TRP A 9 8.31 -19.53 0.08
C TRP A 9 7.24 -20.24 0.92
N THR A 10 7.55 -20.39 2.21
CA THR A 10 6.64 -20.83 3.27
C THR A 10 6.72 -19.86 4.44
N LEU A 11 5.60 -19.64 5.10
CA LEU A 11 5.54 -18.68 6.20
C LEU A 11 6.24 -19.24 7.45
N HIS A 12 7.11 -18.43 8.04
CA HIS A 12 7.73 -18.70 9.33
C HIS A 12 7.53 -17.49 10.25
N TRP A 13 7.14 -17.78 11.49
CA TRP A 13 6.91 -16.76 12.52
C TRP A 13 8.12 -16.69 13.44
N ASP A 14 8.72 -15.51 13.55
CA ASP A 14 9.79 -15.24 14.50
C ASP A 14 9.22 -14.62 15.79
N LEU A 15 8.62 -15.45 16.63
CA LEU A 15 7.89 -15.00 17.82
C LEU A 15 8.60 -15.37 19.12
N PRO A 16 8.34 -14.63 20.21
CA PRO A 16 8.75 -15.06 21.54
C PRO A 16 8.23 -16.45 21.90
N GLU A 17 8.97 -17.19 22.73
CA GLU A 17 8.69 -18.61 23.05
C GLU A 17 7.28 -18.85 23.60
N ASN A 18 6.69 -17.85 24.27
CA ASN A 18 5.38 -17.90 24.91
C ASN A 18 4.26 -17.21 24.09
N VAL A 19 4.50 -16.88 22.83
CA VAL A 19 3.54 -16.20 21.95
C VAL A 19 3.25 -17.06 20.72
N THR A 20 1.97 -17.32 20.46
CA THR A 20 1.53 -18.12 19.32
C THR A 20 1.07 -17.25 18.15
N PRO A 21 1.19 -17.71 16.88
CA PRO A 21 0.66 -16.97 15.73
C PRO A 21 -0.82 -16.59 15.84
N LEU A 22 -1.64 -17.43 16.48
CA LEU A 22 -3.07 -17.16 16.66
C LEU A 22 -3.31 -15.96 17.59
N GLU A 23 -2.55 -15.84 18.68
CA GLU A 23 -2.64 -14.70 19.61
C GLU A 23 -2.18 -13.41 18.93
N VAL A 24 -1.13 -13.49 18.11
CA VAL A 24 -0.62 -12.36 17.33
C VAL A 24 -1.66 -11.87 16.33
N LEU A 25 -2.26 -12.77 15.55
CA LEU A 25 -3.32 -12.43 14.61
C LEU A 25 -4.55 -11.84 15.30
N ALA A 26 -4.95 -12.38 16.45
CA ALA A 26 -6.07 -11.84 17.22
C ALA A 26 -5.81 -10.41 17.74
N ARG A 27 -4.55 -10.07 18.00
CA ARG A 27 -4.13 -8.73 18.48
C ARG A 27 -3.95 -7.73 17.34
N HIS A 28 -3.33 -8.16 16.24
CA HIS A 28 -2.85 -7.29 15.17
C HIS A 28 -3.65 -7.35 13.86
N SER A 29 -4.63 -8.24 13.74
CA SER A 29 -5.51 -8.33 12.56
C SER A 29 -6.94 -8.52 13.03
N VAL A 30 -7.49 -7.52 13.72
CA VAL A 30 -8.78 -7.67 14.39
C VAL A 30 -9.94 -7.87 13.40
N PRO A 31 -10.92 -8.71 13.76
CA PRO A 31 -12.15 -8.82 12.99
C PRO A 31 -12.93 -7.50 13.01
N ARG A 32 -13.60 -7.19 11.90
CA ARG A 32 -14.52 -6.04 11.72
C ARG A 32 -13.96 -4.72 12.22
N LEU A 33 -12.75 -4.39 11.76
CA LEU A 33 -11.99 -3.23 12.22
C LEU A 33 -12.80 -1.91 12.20
N LEU A 34 -13.67 -1.71 11.20
CA LEU A 34 -14.48 -0.49 11.10
C LEU A 34 -15.57 -0.35 12.17
N GLU A 35 -15.99 -1.45 12.79
CA GLU A 35 -16.91 -1.44 13.94
C GLU A 35 -16.17 -1.11 15.24
N ARG A 36 -14.83 -1.16 15.23
CA ARG A 36 -13.95 -1.05 16.41
C ARG A 36 -13.09 0.21 16.41
N LEU A 37 -13.43 1.21 15.60
CA LEU A 37 -12.65 2.45 15.46
C LEU A 37 -12.51 3.22 16.77
N GLU A 38 -13.50 3.12 17.67
CA GLU A 38 -13.50 3.81 18.94
C GLU A 38 -12.59 3.14 20.00
N GLU A 39 -12.20 1.88 19.76
CA GLU A 39 -11.36 1.13 20.67
C GLU A 39 -9.88 1.56 20.59
N ASN A 40 -9.19 1.40 21.72
CA ASN A 40 -7.73 1.49 21.80
C ASN A 40 -7.12 0.11 21.51
N LEU A 41 -6.94 -0.18 20.23
CA LEU A 41 -6.35 -1.43 19.75
C LEU A 41 -4.82 -1.34 19.73
N ALA A 42 -4.17 -2.50 19.77
CA ALA A 42 -2.77 -2.59 19.36
C ALA A 42 -2.61 -2.18 17.88
N LEU A 43 -1.36 -2.07 17.41
CA LEU A 43 -1.09 -1.83 15.99
C LEU A 43 -1.86 -2.85 15.13
N GLN A 44 -2.61 -2.38 14.14
CA GLN A 44 -3.26 -3.25 13.18
C GLN A 44 -2.42 -3.35 11.92
N VAL A 45 -2.10 -4.57 11.51
CA VAL A 45 -1.26 -4.86 10.35
C VAL A 45 -2.14 -5.38 9.23
N ILE A 46 -2.05 -4.72 8.09
CA ILE A 46 -2.86 -4.92 6.90
C ILE A 46 -1.97 -5.55 5.83
N GLU A 47 -2.34 -6.74 5.36
CA GLU A 47 -1.61 -7.47 4.33
C GLU A 47 -1.66 -6.71 3.00
N HIS A 48 -0.52 -6.22 2.52
CA HIS A 48 -0.46 -5.49 1.25
C HIS A 48 -0.66 -6.46 0.06
N ARG A 49 -1.66 -6.20 -0.78
CA ARG A 49 -2.01 -6.99 -1.99
C ARG A 49 -2.32 -8.49 -1.78
N GLY A 50 -2.56 -8.90 -0.54
CA GLY A 50 -2.75 -10.29 -0.13
C GLY A 50 -1.46 -11.10 -0.09
N MET A 51 -1.55 -12.37 0.33
CA MET A 51 -0.38 -13.21 0.58
C MET A 51 0.03 -13.96 -0.70
N PHE A 52 0.77 -13.28 -1.57
CA PHE A 52 1.19 -13.80 -2.89
C PHE A 52 2.49 -14.61 -2.85
N ASN A 53 2.67 -15.51 -3.82
CA ASN A 53 3.79 -16.45 -3.88
C ASN A 53 4.09 -16.79 -5.34
N LEU A 54 4.95 -15.97 -5.95
CA LEU A 54 5.25 -16.03 -7.37
C LEU A 54 5.82 -17.41 -7.78
N GLY A 55 6.71 -17.99 -6.96
CA GLY A 55 7.25 -19.34 -7.18
C GLY A 55 6.21 -20.47 -7.06
N LYS A 56 5.03 -20.20 -6.50
CA LYS A 56 3.87 -21.11 -6.48
C LYS A 56 2.74 -20.66 -7.41
N ARG A 57 3.02 -19.72 -8.32
CA ARG A 57 2.07 -19.17 -9.29
C ARG A 57 0.86 -18.46 -8.66
N ILE A 58 1.08 -17.80 -7.53
CA ILE A 58 0.08 -16.93 -6.88
C ILE A 58 0.57 -15.50 -7.04
N GLN A 59 -0.12 -14.71 -7.85
CA GLN A 59 0.20 -13.30 -8.11
C GLN A 59 -0.42 -12.38 -7.03
N GLU A 60 0.15 -11.20 -6.83
CA GLU A 60 -0.44 -10.14 -6.00
C GLU A 60 -1.80 -9.68 -6.55
N CYS A 61 -2.67 -9.13 -5.69
CA CYS A 61 -3.98 -8.59 -6.10
C CYS A 61 -4.91 -9.61 -6.79
N THR A 62 -4.79 -10.91 -6.50
CA THR A 62 -5.68 -11.96 -7.06
C THR A 62 -6.57 -12.62 -6.01
N ALA A 63 -7.59 -13.36 -6.46
CA ALA A 63 -8.42 -14.13 -5.54
C ALA A 63 -7.62 -15.12 -4.69
N SER A 64 -6.59 -15.76 -5.27
CA SER A 64 -5.77 -16.71 -4.53
C SER A 64 -4.89 -16.04 -3.47
N SER A 65 -4.29 -14.86 -3.73
CA SER A 65 -3.49 -14.17 -2.70
C SER A 65 -4.35 -13.74 -1.50
N LEU A 66 -5.57 -13.26 -1.77
CA LEU A 66 -6.49 -12.78 -0.73
C LEU A 66 -7.04 -13.91 0.13
N LEU A 67 -7.50 -15.00 -0.50
CA LEU A 67 -8.02 -16.15 0.24
C LEU A 67 -6.91 -16.85 1.02
N THR A 68 -5.67 -16.78 0.52
CA THR A 68 -4.50 -17.26 1.25
C THR A 68 -4.24 -16.41 2.48
N ALA A 69 -4.33 -15.08 2.40
CA ALA A 69 -4.19 -14.19 3.55
C ALA A 69 -5.35 -14.32 4.56
N LEU A 70 -6.59 -14.17 4.09
CA LEU A 70 -7.78 -13.93 4.94
C LEU A 70 -8.50 -15.20 5.39
N CYS A 71 -8.33 -16.33 4.69
CA CYS A 71 -9.00 -17.58 5.06
C CYS A 71 -7.99 -18.56 5.64
N LYS A 72 -6.96 -18.91 4.87
CA LYS A 72 -5.95 -19.89 5.31
C LYS A 72 -4.96 -19.29 6.30
N GLY A 73 -4.60 -18.02 6.11
CA GLY A 73 -3.66 -17.27 6.94
C GLY A 73 -4.27 -16.68 8.21
N GLY A 74 -5.59 -16.83 8.43
CA GLY A 74 -6.27 -16.40 9.65
C GLY A 74 -6.32 -14.88 9.88
N ARG A 75 -5.93 -14.07 8.90
CA ARG A 75 -6.00 -12.61 8.97
C ARG A 75 -7.41 -12.10 8.73
N ASN A 76 -7.69 -10.89 9.20
CA ASN A 76 -8.92 -10.17 8.88
C ASN A 76 -8.67 -8.91 8.06
N LEU A 77 -7.42 -8.49 7.85
CA LEU A 77 -7.08 -7.22 7.20
C LEU A 77 -6.22 -7.45 5.97
N SER A 78 -6.65 -6.92 4.82
CA SER A 78 -5.87 -6.94 3.57
C SER A 78 -6.12 -5.67 2.78
N GLU A 79 -5.12 -5.23 2.05
CA GLU A 79 -5.19 -4.16 1.05
C GLU A 79 -5.17 -4.76 -0.36
N LEU A 80 -5.77 -4.04 -1.33
CA LEU A 80 -5.79 -4.34 -2.75
C LEU A 80 -5.72 -3.06 -3.58
N ASP A 81 -4.93 -3.06 -4.65
CA ASP A 81 -4.96 -1.99 -5.64
C ASP A 81 -6.16 -2.14 -6.59
N VAL A 82 -6.91 -1.05 -6.79
CA VAL A 82 -8.07 -0.98 -7.68
C VAL A 82 -7.82 0.00 -8.80
N CYS A 83 -8.18 -0.38 -10.02
CA CYS A 83 -8.21 0.51 -11.18
C CYS A 83 -9.50 0.33 -11.98
N LEU A 84 -9.78 1.27 -12.89
CA LEU A 84 -10.98 1.26 -13.71
C LEU A 84 -10.70 0.83 -15.15
N THR A 85 -11.68 0.12 -15.71
CA THR A 85 -11.80 -0.12 -17.14
C THR A 85 -12.28 1.13 -17.88
N LEU A 86 -12.26 1.11 -19.21
CA LEU A 86 -12.76 2.18 -20.08
C LEU A 86 -14.20 2.62 -19.75
N ASP A 87 -15.03 1.67 -19.35
CA ASP A 87 -16.44 1.84 -18.97
C ASP A 87 -16.64 2.04 -17.45
N ASN A 88 -15.59 2.45 -16.73
CA ASN A 88 -15.59 2.72 -15.28
C ASN A 88 -16.00 1.52 -14.41
N VAL A 89 -15.75 0.29 -14.87
CA VAL A 89 -15.96 -0.91 -14.04
C VAL A 89 -14.70 -1.12 -13.18
N PRO A 90 -14.82 -1.25 -11.84
CA PRO A 90 -13.67 -1.51 -11.00
C PRO A 90 -13.16 -2.95 -11.13
N ILE A 91 -11.85 -3.06 -11.34
CA ILE A 91 -11.08 -4.32 -11.34
C ILE A 91 -9.93 -4.21 -10.33
N VAL A 92 -9.32 -5.35 -9.99
CA VAL A 92 -8.20 -5.38 -9.04
C VAL A 92 -6.90 -5.69 -9.77
N SER A 93 -5.92 -4.79 -9.64
CA SER A 93 -4.59 -4.91 -10.23
C SER A 93 -3.69 -3.82 -9.65
N HIS A 94 -2.48 -4.19 -9.24
CA HIS A 94 -1.44 -3.20 -8.89
C HIS A 94 -1.03 -2.37 -10.11
N ASP A 95 -0.83 -3.02 -11.25
CA ASP A 95 -0.43 -2.33 -12.45
C ASP A 95 -1.65 -1.66 -13.10
N LEU A 96 -1.45 -0.44 -13.58
CA LEU A 96 -2.40 0.25 -14.44
C LEU A 96 -2.32 -0.24 -15.88
N ASN A 97 -1.21 -0.89 -16.24
CA ASN A 97 -0.95 -1.48 -17.54
C ASN A 97 -1.08 -3.01 -17.47
N THR A 98 -1.66 -3.55 -18.52
CA THR A 98 -1.90 -4.99 -18.68
C THR A 98 -0.65 -5.80 -18.96
N TRP A 99 0.44 -5.22 -19.47
CA TRP A 99 1.57 -5.99 -19.99
C TRP A 99 2.10 -7.02 -18.98
N ARG A 100 2.39 -6.64 -17.74
CA ARG A 100 2.90 -7.59 -16.73
C ARG A 100 1.85 -8.58 -16.24
N VAL A 101 0.58 -8.19 -16.32
CA VAL A 101 -0.56 -8.89 -15.69
C VAL A 101 -1.23 -9.87 -16.65
N SER A 102 -1.22 -9.60 -17.95
CA SER A 102 -1.80 -10.48 -18.97
C SER A 102 -1.19 -10.26 -20.36
N GLU A 103 -0.79 -11.35 -21.00
CA GLU A 103 -0.34 -11.34 -22.41
C GLU A 103 -1.52 -11.08 -23.36
N ASN A 104 -2.72 -11.58 -23.03
CA ASN A 104 -3.88 -11.57 -23.93
C ASN A 104 -4.47 -10.17 -24.18
N LEU A 105 -4.13 -9.20 -23.34
CA LEU A 105 -4.59 -7.81 -23.44
C LEU A 105 -3.57 -6.88 -24.12
N GLY A 106 -2.35 -7.39 -24.35
CA GLY A 106 -1.22 -6.62 -24.90
C GLY A 106 -0.66 -5.61 -23.90
N ASP A 107 0.04 -4.59 -24.40
CA ASP A 107 0.62 -3.52 -23.59
C ASP A 107 -0.29 -2.28 -23.63
N LYS A 108 -1.30 -2.26 -22.76
CA LYS A 108 -2.32 -1.21 -22.71
C LYS A 108 -2.71 -0.89 -21.27
N LEU A 109 -3.05 0.38 -21.02
CA LEU A 109 -3.69 0.79 -19.78
C LEU A 109 -5.09 0.17 -19.66
N PHE A 110 -5.47 -0.26 -18.45
CA PHE A 110 -6.79 -0.83 -18.19
C PHE A 110 -7.93 0.13 -18.53
N ASN A 111 -7.76 1.43 -18.30
CA ASN A 111 -8.75 2.47 -18.66
C ASN A 111 -8.92 2.69 -20.17
N LYS A 112 -8.22 1.93 -21.02
CA LYS A 112 -8.41 1.87 -22.47
C LYS A 112 -9.08 0.57 -22.93
N ILE A 113 -9.43 -0.31 -21.99
CA ILE A 113 -9.98 -1.64 -22.26
C ILE A 113 -11.39 -1.68 -21.68
N HIS A 114 -12.36 -2.08 -22.48
CA HIS A 114 -13.73 -2.27 -22.02
C HIS A 114 -13.81 -3.51 -21.12
N SER A 115 -14.61 -3.46 -20.05
CA SER A 115 -14.75 -4.54 -19.06
C SER A 115 -15.05 -5.91 -19.69
N SER A 116 -15.89 -5.95 -20.73
CA SER A 116 -16.21 -7.19 -21.45
C SER A 116 -15.01 -7.94 -22.05
N ALA A 117 -13.89 -7.26 -22.32
CA ALA A 117 -12.68 -7.87 -22.83
C ALA A 117 -11.75 -8.41 -21.71
N ILE A 118 -12.03 -8.10 -20.45
CA ILE A 118 -11.24 -8.50 -19.28
C ILE A 118 -11.79 -9.79 -18.65
N LYS A 119 -13.07 -10.06 -18.87
CA LYS A 119 -13.73 -11.24 -18.30
C LYS A 119 -13.00 -12.53 -18.70
N ASP A 120 -12.72 -13.36 -17.70
CA ASP A 120 -12.05 -14.65 -17.84
C ASP A 120 -10.65 -14.56 -18.48
N VAL A 121 -9.99 -13.39 -18.41
CA VAL A 121 -8.60 -13.22 -18.85
C VAL A 121 -7.66 -13.73 -17.76
N PRO A 122 -6.77 -14.70 -18.07
CA PRO A 122 -5.85 -15.26 -17.08
C PRO A 122 -4.81 -14.21 -16.65
N VAL A 123 -4.46 -14.26 -15.37
CA VAL A 123 -3.34 -13.52 -14.80
C VAL A 123 -2.05 -14.29 -15.02
N ILE A 124 -0.99 -13.59 -15.39
CA ILE A 124 0.35 -14.16 -15.59
C ILE A 124 1.36 -13.65 -14.56
N ILE A 125 2.49 -14.35 -14.47
CA ILE A 125 3.69 -13.91 -13.78
C ILE A 125 4.82 -13.92 -14.81
N ARG A 126 5.38 -12.75 -15.11
CA ARG A 126 6.53 -12.63 -16.01
C ARG A 126 7.82 -13.05 -15.30
N GLU A 127 8.69 -13.71 -16.04
CA GLU A 127 10.02 -14.10 -15.58
C GLU A 127 10.95 -12.88 -15.57
N VAL A 128 12.04 -12.96 -14.79
CA VAL A 128 13.03 -11.89 -14.65
C VAL A 128 14.42 -12.43 -14.98
N SER A 129 15.22 -11.63 -15.67
CA SER A 129 16.64 -11.92 -15.92
C SER A 129 17.43 -10.62 -15.90
N ASN A 130 18.56 -10.60 -15.17
CA ASN A 130 19.45 -9.44 -15.04
C ASN A 130 18.71 -8.13 -14.70
N GLY A 131 17.75 -8.20 -13.76
CA GLY A 131 16.94 -7.04 -13.35
C GLY A 131 15.88 -6.59 -14.36
N VAL A 132 15.70 -7.31 -15.48
CA VAL A 132 14.74 -6.99 -16.54
C VAL A 132 13.62 -8.02 -16.54
N ILE A 133 12.37 -7.54 -16.50
CA ILE A 133 11.18 -8.37 -16.68
C ILE A 133 11.09 -8.79 -18.15
N GLN A 134 10.97 -10.10 -18.38
CA GLN A 134 11.02 -10.73 -19.69
C GLN A 134 9.63 -10.91 -20.31
N ASP A 135 9.60 -11.17 -21.61
CA ASP A 135 8.36 -11.57 -22.28
C ASP A 135 7.91 -12.98 -21.91
N GLN A 136 8.83 -13.84 -21.44
CA GLN A 136 8.48 -15.16 -20.92
C GLN A 136 7.63 -15.03 -19.65
N TYR A 137 6.58 -15.85 -19.54
CA TYR A 137 5.68 -15.84 -18.40
C TYR A 137 5.15 -17.23 -18.06
N LEU A 138 4.54 -17.31 -16.88
CA LEU A 138 3.74 -18.43 -16.41
C LEU A 138 2.30 -17.97 -16.18
N GLU A 139 1.34 -18.74 -16.65
CA GLU A 139 -0.06 -18.54 -16.30
C GLU A 139 -0.33 -19.00 -14.86
N THR A 140 -1.13 -18.21 -14.15
CA THR A 140 -1.66 -18.54 -12.82
C THR A 140 -3.01 -19.25 -12.95
N VAL A 141 -3.58 -19.67 -11.82
CA VAL A 141 -4.95 -20.20 -11.77
C VAL A 141 -6.01 -19.11 -11.69
N ASP A 142 -5.60 -17.85 -11.50
CA ASP A 142 -6.50 -16.71 -11.34
C ASP A 142 -6.78 -16.04 -12.68
N HIS A 143 -7.94 -15.39 -12.75
CA HIS A 143 -8.28 -14.43 -13.79
C HIS A 143 -8.25 -13.02 -13.21
N ILE A 144 -8.11 -12.00 -14.07
CA ILE A 144 -8.14 -10.60 -13.65
C ILE A 144 -9.49 -10.36 -12.95
N PRO A 145 -9.49 -10.07 -11.65
CA PRO A 145 -10.73 -10.08 -10.89
C PRO A 145 -11.49 -8.76 -11.05
N PHE A 146 -12.80 -8.88 -11.28
CA PHE A 146 -13.71 -7.77 -11.02
C PHE A 146 -13.86 -7.57 -9.52
N LEU A 147 -13.83 -6.30 -9.08
CA LEU A 147 -13.82 -5.96 -7.65
C LEU A 147 -15.04 -6.55 -6.92
N ASP A 148 -16.24 -6.40 -7.49
CA ASP A 148 -17.49 -6.87 -6.87
C ASP A 148 -17.50 -8.37 -6.63
N GLU A 149 -17.09 -9.15 -7.63
CA GLU A 149 -17.04 -10.60 -7.57
C GLU A 149 -16.01 -11.07 -6.55
N LEU A 150 -14.85 -10.41 -6.51
CA LEU A 150 -13.80 -10.70 -5.54
C LEU A 150 -14.26 -10.40 -4.11
N LEU A 151 -14.84 -9.22 -3.86
CA LEU A 151 -15.33 -8.83 -2.54
C LEU A 151 -16.41 -9.79 -2.03
N ARG A 152 -17.38 -10.20 -2.87
CA ARG A 152 -18.37 -11.22 -2.49
C ARG A 152 -17.72 -12.54 -2.11
N LYS A 153 -16.73 -13.00 -2.90
CA LYS A 153 -16.01 -14.25 -2.63
C LYS A 153 -15.25 -14.18 -1.30
N VAL A 154 -14.55 -13.07 -1.06
CA VAL A 154 -13.79 -12.83 0.16
C VAL A 154 -14.70 -12.75 1.38
N PHE A 155 -15.76 -11.94 1.36
CA PHE A 155 -16.65 -11.80 2.51
C PHE A 155 -17.53 -13.02 2.77
N SER A 156 -17.75 -13.87 1.76
CA SER A 156 -18.36 -15.18 1.95
C SER A 156 -17.42 -16.13 2.71
N ALA A 157 -16.12 -16.08 2.40
CA ALA A 157 -15.11 -16.95 3.01
C ALA A 157 -14.60 -16.44 4.37
N ASN A 158 -14.56 -15.12 4.58
CA ASN A 158 -14.27 -14.46 5.84
C ASN A 158 -15.22 -13.26 6.04
N PRO A 159 -16.34 -13.43 6.78
CA PRO A 159 -17.30 -12.36 7.01
C PRO A 159 -16.80 -11.26 7.95
N ASP A 160 -15.67 -11.48 8.63
CA ASP A 160 -15.09 -10.54 9.58
C ASP A 160 -13.95 -9.72 8.95
N ALA A 161 -13.66 -9.93 7.67
CA ALA A 161 -12.61 -9.20 6.98
C ALA A 161 -12.94 -7.71 6.79
N THR A 162 -11.89 -6.88 6.81
CA THR A 162 -11.90 -5.49 6.35
C THR A 162 -10.90 -5.34 5.22
N ILE A 163 -11.35 -4.81 4.08
CA ILE A 163 -10.55 -4.64 2.87
C ILE A 163 -10.24 -3.17 2.64
N PHE A 164 -8.97 -2.87 2.42
CA PHE A 164 -8.50 -1.55 2.03
C PHE A 164 -8.34 -1.52 0.52
N LEU A 165 -9.11 -0.67 -0.15
CA LEU A 165 -9.00 -0.47 -1.59
C LEU A 165 -8.12 0.73 -1.86
N ASP A 166 -6.96 0.46 -2.41
CA ASP A 166 -6.03 1.48 -2.88
C ASP A 166 -6.52 2.02 -4.22
N GLY A 167 -7.33 3.08 -4.12
CA GLY A 167 -7.86 3.84 -5.24
C GLY A 167 -6.76 4.71 -5.83
N ARG A 168 -5.88 4.09 -6.62
CA ARG A 168 -4.80 4.79 -7.33
C ARG A 168 -5.38 5.72 -8.39
N ASN A 169 -4.61 6.74 -8.76
CA ASN A 169 -4.97 7.75 -9.76
C ASN A 169 -6.25 8.54 -9.45
N TYR A 170 -6.67 9.35 -10.43
CA TYR A 170 -7.89 10.13 -10.50
C TYR A 170 -9.19 9.33 -10.27
N GLU A 171 -9.16 8.06 -9.89
CA GLU A 171 -10.31 7.15 -9.99
C GLU A 171 -10.96 6.87 -8.63
N ALA A 172 -10.31 7.24 -7.53
CA ALA A 172 -10.83 7.04 -6.17
C ALA A 172 -12.26 7.59 -6.00
N HIS A 173 -12.55 8.77 -6.54
CA HIS A 173 -13.87 9.37 -6.45
C HIS A 173 -14.98 8.54 -7.15
N VAL A 174 -14.63 7.82 -8.22
CA VAL A 174 -15.54 6.91 -8.92
C VAL A 174 -15.73 5.63 -8.10
N ILE A 175 -14.66 5.11 -7.49
CA ILE A 175 -14.74 3.94 -6.58
C ILE A 175 -15.62 4.28 -5.37
N VAL A 176 -15.49 5.47 -4.80
CA VAL A 176 -16.35 5.96 -3.70
C VAL A 176 -17.81 6.01 -4.13
N ALA A 177 -18.12 6.61 -5.29
CA ALA A 177 -19.47 6.64 -5.82
C ALA A 177 -20.01 5.21 -6.06
N TRP A 178 -19.21 4.33 -6.65
CA TRP A 178 -19.56 2.94 -6.90
C TRP A 178 -19.86 2.15 -5.61
N LEU A 179 -19.04 2.31 -4.56
CA LEU A 179 -19.25 1.68 -3.25
C LEU A 179 -20.46 2.24 -2.52
N SER A 180 -20.76 3.53 -2.70
CA SER A 180 -21.89 4.17 -2.00
C SER A 180 -23.24 3.53 -2.36
N HIS A 181 -23.36 2.95 -3.55
CA HIS A 181 -24.53 2.20 -4.00
C HIS A 181 -24.56 0.73 -3.55
N ARG A 182 -23.59 0.28 -2.72
CA ARG A 182 -23.42 -1.12 -2.27
C ARG A 182 -23.34 -1.24 -0.76
N PRO A 183 -24.49 -1.18 -0.06
CA PRO A 183 -24.55 -1.14 1.40
C PRO A 183 -23.90 -2.33 2.10
N GLU A 184 -23.81 -3.49 1.44
CA GLU A 184 -23.13 -4.68 1.95
C GLU A 184 -21.63 -4.49 2.26
N TYR A 185 -21.00 -3.42 1.73
CA TYR A 185 -19.57 -3.13 1.90
C TYR A 185 -19.26 -1.98 2.86
N HIS A 186 -20.25 -1.19 3.31
CA HIS A 186 -20.04 0.08 4.02
C HIS A 186 -19.30 -0.05 5.37
N GLN A 187 -19.39 -1.19 6.05
CA GLN A 187 -18.65 -1.47 7.30
C GLN A 187 -17.50 -2.46 7.11
N ARG A 188 -17.10 -2.70 5.87
CA ARG A 188 -16.09 -3.72 5.52
C ARG A 188 -15.02 -3.22 4.58
N VAL A 189 -15.20 -2.05 3.97
CA VAL A 189 -14.28 -1.52 2.98
C VAL A 189 -13.83 -0.10 3.33
N VAL A 190 -12.53 0.15 3.22
CA VAL A 190 -11.91 1.48 3.33
C VAL A 190 -11.38 1.87 1.96
N VAL A 191 -11.68 3.06 1.46
CA VAL A 191 -11.05 3.58 0.24
C VAL A 191 -9.87 4.47 0.60
N LEU A 192 -8.69 4.06 0.16
CA LEU A 192 -7.50 4.88 0.20
C LEU A 192 -7.41 5.72 -1.09
N PHE A 193 -7.02 6.99 -0.96
CA PHE A 193 -6.87 7.91 -2.11
C PHE A 193 -5.75 8.93 -1.89
N TYR A 194 -5.22 9.49 -2.98
CA TYR A 194 -3.98 10.28 -2.97
C TYR A 194 -4.20 11.77 -3.10
N THR A 195 -3.21 12.57 -2.72
CA THR A 195 -3.25 14.01 -2.94
C THR A 195 -3.08 14.38 -4.41
N PHE A 196 -2.42 13.54 -5.23
CA PHE A 196 -1.88 13.83 -6.57
C PHE A 196 -2.74 14.73 -7.44
N GLU A 197 -4.06 14.55 -7.39
CA GLU A 197 -4.97 15.19 -8.34
C GLU A 197 -6.12 15.94 -7.68
N TYR A 198 -6.23 15.85 -6.36
CA TYR A 198 -7.19 16.60 -5.59
C TYR A 198 -6.47 17.78 -4.94
N LEU A 199 -6.72 18.99 -5.47
CA LEU A 199 -6.10 20.22 -4.95
C LEU A 199 -6.34 20.42 -3.46
N ASN A 200 -7.52 20.00 -2.97
CA ASN A 200 -7.96 20.07 -1.58
C ASN A 200 -9.18 19.16 -1.39
N GLY A 201 -9.72 19.12 -0.17
CA GLY A 201 -10.90 18.31 0.14
C GLY A 201 -12.18 18.69 -0.61
N ALA A 202 -12.39 19.97 -0.92
CA ALA A 202 -13.56 20.39 -1.70
C ALA A 202 -13.48 19.88 -3.15
N ALA A 203 -12.30 19.90 -3.76
CA ALA A 203 -12.09 19.34 -5.10
C ALA A 203 -12.36 17.82 -5.16
N PHE A 204 -12.00 17.08 -4.11
CA PHE A 204 -12.33 15.66 -4.01
C PHE A 204 -13.84 15.42 -3.89
N VAL A 205 -14.52 16.19 -3.03
CA VAL A 205 -15.97 16.18 -2.90
C VAL A 205 -16.66 16.44 -4.24
N ASP A 206 -16.23 17.48 -4.97
CA ASP A 206 -16.82 17.83 -6.25
C ASP A 206 -16.63 16.72 -7.29
N ALA A 207 -15.47 16.06 -7.29
CA ALA A 207 -15.23 14.90 -8.13
C ALA A 207 -16.20 13.76 -7.79
N ILE A 208 -16.38 13.43 -6.51
CA ILE A 208 -17.33 12.39 -6.07
C ILE A 208 -18.74 12.74 -6.53
N LEU A 209 -19.21 13.98 -6.30
CA LEU A 209 -20.55 14.41 -6.69
C LEU A 209 -20.80 14.30 -8.20
N LYS A 210 -19.79 14.61 -9.03
CA LYS A 210 -19.85 14.40 -10.48
C LYS A 210 -19.97 12.93 -10.87
N ALA A 211 -19.42 12.02 -10.07
CA ALA A 211 -19.54 10.58 -10.24
C ALA A 211 -20.86 10.00 -9.71
N GLN A 212 -21.82 10.84 -9.29
CA GLN A 212 -23.19 10.45 -8.93
C GLN A 212 -23.26 9.42 -7.78
N PRO A 213 -22.82 9.78 -6.56
CA PRO A 213 -22.82 8.89 -5.42
C PRO A 213 -24.25 8.72 -4.86
N ALA A 214 -24.47 7.70 -4.04
CA ALA A 214 -25.66 7.59 -3.19
C ALA A 214 -25.73 8.78 -2.21
N SER A 215 -26.94 9.18 -1.81
CA SER A 215 -27.14 10.41 -1.02
C SER A 215 -26.43 10.43 0.34
N ASP A 216 -26.14 9.26 0.91
CA ASP A 216 -25.55 9.07 2.23
C ASP A 216 -24.04 8.77 2.21
N TRP A 217 -23.39 8.80 1.04
CA TRP A 217 -21.98 8.41 0.84
C TRP A 217 -21.01 9.01 1.87
N ARG A 218 -21.26 10.25 2.29
CA ARG A 218 -20.46 10.99 3.29
C ARG A 218 -20.36 10.28 4.63
N LYS A 219 -21.40 9.52 4.99
CA LYS A 219 -21.51 8.78 6.24
C LYS A 219 -21.22 7.29 6.05
N SER A 220 -21.57 6.73 4.90
CA SER A 220 -21.42 5.29 4.67
C SER A 220 -20.00 4.88 4.30
N ILE A 221 -19.28 5.67 3.49
CA ILE A 221 -17.98 5.25 2.95
C ILE A 221 -16.83 5.66 3.87
N ALA A 222 -16.09 4.67 4.38
CA ALA A 222 -14.86 4.90 5.12
C ALA A 222 -13.72 5.30 4.17
N LEU A 223 -13.04 6.40 4.48
CA LEU A 223 -12.01 6.99 3.65
C LEU A 223 -10.69 7.14 4.39
N MET A 224 -9.59 6.93 3.67
CA MET A 224 -8.23 7.08 4.17
C MET A 224 -7.35 7.84 3.15
N PRO A 225 -7.29 9.18 3.19
CA PRO A 225 -6.34 9.92 2.35
C PRO A 225 -4.89 9.51 2.65
N ALA A 226 -4.07 9.44 1.60
CA ALA A 226 -2.65 9.15 1.63
C ALA A 226 -1.83 10.37 1.20
N VAL A 227 -0.75 10.64 1.92
CA VAL A 227 0.21 11.71 1.63
C VAL A 227 1.62 11.12 1.51
N PHE A 228 2.22 11.29 0.35
CA PHE A 228 3.60 10.87 0.06
C PHE A 228 4.57 12.04 0.24
N PRO A 229 5.80 11.82 0.73
CA PRO A 229 6.84 12.85 0.81
C PRO A 229 7.05 13.56 -0.53
N GLU A 230 7.05 12.80 -1.62
CA GLU A 230 7.24 13.30 -2.98
C GLU A 230 6.11 14.25 -3.42
N GLU A 231 4.91 14.15 -2.81
CA GLU A 231 3.79 15.04 -3.09
C GLU A 231 3.88 16.38 -2.36
N LEU A 232 4.63 16.47 -1.26
CA LEU A 232 4.75 17.70 -0.48
C LEU A 232 5.34 18.83 -1.30
N CYS A 233 6.31 18.53 -2.17
CA CYS A 233 6.89 19.50 -3.10
C CYS A 233 5.83 20.07 -4.05
N ARG A 234 4.99 19.18 -4.63
CA ARG A 234 3.88 19.59 -5.50
C ARG A 234 2.88 20.47 -4.73
N LEU A 235 2.52 20.09 -3.51
CA LEU A 235 1.60 20.87 -2.66
C LEU A 235 2.19 22.24 -2.30
N ALA A 236 3.50 22.33 -2.05
CA ALA A 236 4.19 23.60 -1.81
C ALA A 236 4.23 24.48 -3.07
N CYS A 237 4.46 23.89 -4.25
CA CYS A 237 4.40 24.60 -5.53
C CYS A 237 3.01 25.17 -5.83
N LEU A 238 1.93 24.48 -5.46
CA LEU A 238 0.56 25.02 -5.56
C LEU A 238 0.36 26.28 -4.69
N ARG A 239 1.22 26.47 -3.70
CA ARG A 239 1.29 27.67 -2.84
C ARG A 239 2.38 28.65 -3.30
N GLN A 240 2.87 28.52 -4.53
CA GLN A 240 3.87 29.38 -5.17
C GLN A 240 5.25 29.34 -4.50
N VAL A 241 5.59 28.22 -3.85
CA VAL A 241 6.93 27.98 -3.27
C VAL A 241 7.74 27.11 -4.24
N THR A 242 8.85 27.62 -4.76
CA THR A 242 9.68 26.95 -5.79
C THR A 242 10.87 26.19 -5.23
N GLU A 243 11.44 26.66 -4.12
CA GLU A 243 12.52 25.97 -3.38
C GLU A 243 12.06 25.79 -1.93
N PRO A 244 11.19 24.81 -1.66
CA PRO A 244 10.53 24.69 -0.38
C PRO A 244 11.49 24.22 0.72
N THR A 245 11.38 24.83 1.90
CA THR A 245 12.02 24.34 3.13
C THR A 245 11.20 23.21 3.75
N VAL A 246 11.75 22.51 4.74
CA VAL A 246 10.99 21.51 5.54
C VAL A 246 9.71 22.11 6.13
N ASP A 247 9.74 23.37 6.58
CA ASP A 247 8.56 24.07 7.10
C ASP A 247 7.51 24.31 6.01
N ASP A 248 7.93 24.72 4.82
CA ASP A 248 7.01 24.93 3.69
C ASP A 248 6.33 23.62 3.27
N LEU A 249 7.10 22.53 3.19
CA LEU A 249 6.61 21.18 2.88
C LEU A 249 5.60 20.70 3.93
N TYR A 250 5.94 20.86 5.22
CA TYR A 250 5.06 20.51 6.33
C TYR A 250 3.76 21.33 6.30
N LEU A 251 3.84 22.66 6.14
CA LEU A 251 2.66 23.53 6.10
C LEU A 251 1.78 23.25 4.89
N ALA A 252 2.36 22.90 3.75
CA ALA A 252 1.62 22.51 2.55
C ALA A 252 0.83 21.20 2.78
N GLY A 253 1.47 20.16 3.30
CA GLY A 253 0.81 18.90 3.64
C GLY A 253 -0.25 19.07 4.72
N LYS A 254 0.05 19.84 5.77
CA LYS A 254 -0.89 20.16 6.86
C LYS A 254 -2.15 20.85 6.33
N ALA A 255 -1.97 21.87 5.49
CA ALA A 255 -3.11 22.59 4.90
C ALA A 255 -3.99 21.68 4.04
N TRP A 256 -3.39 20.72 3.32
CA TRP A 256 -4.15 19.75 2.54
C TRP A 256 -4.95 18.79 3.45
N ILE A 257 -4.32 18.21 4.47
CA ILE A 257 -4.99 17.35 5.47
C ILE A 257 -6.13 18.10 6.16
N ASP A 258 -5.89 19.34 6.58
CA ASP A 258 -6.90 20.19 7.22
C ASP A 258 -8.10 20.42 6.28
N SER A 259 -7.84 20.66 4.99
CA SER A 259 -8.90 20.85 3.99
C SER A 259 -9.79 19.62 3.81
N ILE A 260 -9.21 18.41 3.94
CA ILE A 260 -9.92 17.14 3.87
C ILE A 260 -10.75 16.93 5.13
N LEU A 261 -10.15 17.15 6.31
CA LEU A 261 -10.81 16.96 7.60
C LEU A 261 -11.92 17.98 7.88
N MET A 262 -11.91 19.13 7.21
CA MET A 262 -13.00 20.11 7.22
C MET A 262 -14.23 19.66 6.43
N GLN A 263 -14.08 18.71 5.50
CA GLN A 263 -15.23 18.20 4.76
C GLN A 263 -16.08 17.29 5.66
N ASP A 264 -17.40 17.30 5.44
CA ASP A 264 -18.31 16.33 6.04
C ASP A 264 -18.16 14.99 5.32
N MET A 265 -17.14 14.22 5.70
CA MET A 265 -16.84 12.89 5.17
C MET A 265 -16.38 11.97 6.31
N ARG A 266 -16.68 10.68 6.20
CA ARG A 266 -16.20 9.65 7.12
C ARG A 266 -14.72 9.30 6.84
N ILE A 267 -13.84 10.22 7.22
CA ILE A 267 -12.39 9.98 7.25
C ILE A 267 -12.06 9.15 8.50
N VAL A 268 -11.64 7.90 8.30
CA VAL A 268 -11.34 6.97 9.41
C VAL A 268 -9.86 6.96 9.79
N ALA A 269 -8.99 7.29 8.85
CA ALA A 269 -7.55 7.37 9.05
C ALA A 269 -6.90 8.39 8.11
N ILE A 270 -5.71 8.88 8.45
CA ILE A 270 -4.81 9.54 7.49
C ILE A 270 -3.57 8.67 7.34
N HIS A 271 -3.22 8.34 6.10
CA HIS A 271 -2.01 7.62 5.76
C HIS A 271 -0.91 8.62 5.40
N VAL A 272 0.23 8.58 6.09
CA VAL A 272 1.43 9.33 5.69
C VAL A 272 2.58 8.34 5.48
N VAL A 273 3.24 8.43 4.33
CA VAL A 273 4.43 7.62 4.04
C VAL A 273 5.66 8.38 4.52
N PHE A 274 6.54 7.72 5.27
CA PHE A 274 7.78 8.31 5.78
C PHE A 274 8.78 7.22 6.17
N SER A 275 10.04 7.59 6.38
CA SER A 275 11.16 6.67 6.60
C SER A 275 11.96 7.01 7.86
N ARG A 276 11.77 8.22 8.41
CA ARG A 276 12.50 8.75 9.58
C ARG A 276 14.02 8.81 9.36
N VAL A 277 14.47 8.97 8.12
CA VAL A 277 15.90 9.18 7.88
C VAL A 277 16.26 10.60 8.26
N THR A 278 17.48 10.77 8.76
CA THR A 278 18.01 12.08 9.13
C THR A 278 19.12 12.49 8.18
N ARG A 279 19.33 13.81 8.02
CA ARG A 279 20.36 14.37 7.14
C ARG A 279 21.80 13.95 7.48
N ASN A 280 22.04 13.34 8.65
CA ASN A 280 23.35 12.77 9.00
C ASN A 280 23.78 11.58 8.11
N LEU A 281 22.86 10.99 7.35
CA LEU A 281 23.14 9.94 6.36
C LEU A 281 23.55 10.52 5.00
N LEU A 282 23.56 11.84 4.84
CA LEU A 282 23.97 12.49 3.60
C LEU A 282 25.50 12.67 3.55
N GLY A 283 26.08 12.44 2.38
CA GLY A 283 27.48 12.71 2.10
C GLY A 283 27.83 14.21 2.05
N GLN A 284 29.10 14.54 1.80
CA GLN A 284 29.59 15.94 1.82
C GLN A 284 29.16 16.78 0.61
N VAL A 285 28.89 16.14 -0.54
CA VAL A 285 28.37 16.81 -1.76
C VAL A 285 26.99 16.24 -2.03
N ILE A 286 25.97 17.08 -1.93
CA ILE A 286 24.57 16.64 -1.97
C ILE A 286 23.89 17.28 -3.16
N ASP A 287 23.41 16.43 -4.06
CA ASP A 287 22.52 16.82 -5.13
C ASP A 287 21.22 17.42 -4.56
N LYS A 288 20.69 18.49 -5.18
CA LYS A 288 19.51 19.20 -4.67
C LYS A 288 18.29 18.27 -4.55
N ASP A 289 18.11 17.32 -5.45
CA ASP A 289 16.98 16.40 -5.43
C ASP A 289 17.11 15.37 -4.29
N VAL A 290 18.35 14.97 -3.96
CA VAL A 290 18.63 14.10 -2.81
C VAL A 290 18.33 14.84 -1.51
N LEU A 291 18.78 16.09 -1.36
CA LEU A 291 18.46 16.90 -0.19
C LEU A 291 16.95 17.09 -0.03
N LEU A 292 16.25 17.42 -1.13
CA LEU A 292 14.81 17.60 -1.13
C LEU A 292 14.06 16.32 -0.74
N ALA A 293 14.52 15.15 -1.15
CA ALA A 293 13.92 13.88 -0.73
C ALA A 293 13.99 13.65 0.79
N PHE A 294 15.11 14.02 1.42
CA PHE A 294 15.27 13.96 2.87
C PHE A 294 14.41 15.00 3.58
N ASP A 295 14.32 16.21 3.04
CA ASP A 295 13.51 17.29 3.59
C ASP A 295 12.02 16.98 3.54
N SER A 296 11.57 16.35 2.46
CA SER A 296 10.22 15.83 2.33
C SER A 296 9.93 14.69 3.31
N ASP A 297 10.89 13.80 3.58
CA ASP A 297 10.73 12.75 4.59
C ASP A 297 10.61 13.35 6.00
N GLU A 298 11.45 14.34 6.33
CA GLU A 298 11.39 15.06 7.60
C GLU A 298 10.05 15.79 7.78
N ALA A 299 9.56 16.45 6.74
CA ALA A 299 8.24 17.07 6.74
C ALA A 299 7.11 16.03 6.91
N ALA A 300 7.23 14.87 6.26
CA ALA A 300 6.27 13.77 6.41
C ALA A 300 6.26 13.18 7.83
N VAL A 301 7.42 13.06 8.48
CA VAL A 301 7.50 12.69 9.92
C VAL A 301 6.73 13.69 10.77
N ARG A 302 6.90 14.99 10.54
CA ARG A 302 6.15 16.03 11.26
C ARG A 302 4.64 15.94 11.01
N LEU A 303 4.22 15.59 9.80
CA LEU A 303 2.81 15.35 9.47
C LEU A 303 2.25 14.12 10.20
N ALA A 304 3.04 13.06 10.35
CA ALA A 304 2.64 11.88 11.09
C ALA A 304 2.32 12.22 12.56
N TYR A 305 3.21 12.97 13.24
CA TYR A 305 2.96 13.46 14.60
C TYR A 305 1.79 14.46 14.65
N TYR A 306 1.64 15.32 13.65
CA TYR A 306 0.46 16.20 13.56
C TYR A 306 -0.85 15.40 13.53
N VAL A 307 -0.95 14.37 12.70
CA VAL A 307 -2.16 13.53 12.67
C VAL A 307 -2.35 12.80 14.00
N LYS A 308 -1.28 12.20 14.53
CA LYS A 308 -1.35 11.27 15.66
C LYS A 308 -1.57 11.98 17.01
N GLU A 309 -0.89 13.10 17.24
CA GLU A 309 -0.73 13.68 18.58
C GLU A 309 -1.27 15.12 18.72
N ASP A 310 -1.56 15.83 17.62
CA ASP A 310 -2.04 17.21 17.71
C ASP A 310 -3.35 17.32 18.51
N ALA A 311 -3.32 18.12 19.56
CA ALA A 311 -4.43 18.24 20.51
C ALA A 311 -5.73 18.73 19.85
N MET A 312 -5.65 19.57 18.82
CA MET A 312 -6.84 20.08 18.12
C MET A 312 -7.43 19.02 17.20
N ILE A 313 -6.61 18.24 16.52
CA ILE A 313 -7.06 17.08 15.74
C ILE A 313 -7.71 16.06 16.67
N ARG A 314 -7.04 15.70 17.77
CA ARG A 314 -7.57 14.71 18.74
C ARG A 314 -8.87 15.17 19.38
N ALA A 315 -9.02 16.46 19.70
CA ALA A 315 -10.26 17.00 20.25
C ALA A 315 -11.43 16.95 19.25
N LYS A 316 -11.18 17.20 17.97
CA LYS A 316 -12.23 17.19 16.92
C LYS A 316 -12.52 15.81 16.36
N ARG A 317 -11.51 14.93 16.32
CA ARG A 317 -11.55 13.62 15.67
C ARG A 317 -10.85 12.58 16.58
N PRO A 318 -11.41 12.27 17.76
CA PRO A 318 -10.76 11.41 18.76
C PRO A 318 -10.46 10.00 18.24
N HIS A 319 -11.25 9.51 17.29
CA HIS A 319 -11.12 8.16 16.74
C HIS A 319 -10.40 8.11 15.38
N LEU A 320 -9.88 9.24 14.87
CA LEU A 320 -9.12 9.27 13.62
C LEU A 320 -7.81 8.50 13.80
N LYS A 321 -7.60 7.45 13.01
CA LYS A 321 -6.39 6.63 13.09
C LYS A 321 -5.26 7.25 12.27
N PHE A 322 -4.03 6.96 12.67
CA PHE A 322 -2.85 7.22 11.86
C PHE A 322 -2.40 5.92 11.18
N ALA A 323 -2.29 5.95 9.86
CA ALA A 323 -1.81 4.83 9.07
C ALA A 323 -0.41 5.11 8.51
N ALA A 324 0.42 4.08 8.47
CA ALA A 324 1.73 4.07 7.86
C ALA A 324 1.84 2.92 6.84
N VAL A 325 2.98 2.84 6.16
CA VAL A 325 3.29 1.74 5.26
C VAL A 325 4.71 1.24 5.48
N ASN A 326 4.85 -0.08 5.41
CA ASN A 326 6.11 -0.76 5.19
C ASN A 326 6.10 -1.28 3.75
N ARG A 327 6.97 -0.71 2.91
CA ARG A 327 7.04 -1.03 1.47
C ARG A 327 8.45 -1.44 1.07
N CYS A 328 8.59 -2.70 0.68
CA CYS A 328 9.82 -3.27 0.16
C CYS A 328 9.98 -2.92 -1.33
N TYR A 329 11.08 -3.38 -1.93
CA TYR A 329 11.17 -3.49 -3.38
C TYR A 329 10.16 -4.52 -3.89
N ASP A 330 9.73 -4.41 -5.16
CA ASP A 330 8.81 -5.37 -5.76
C ASP A 330 9.55 -6.66 -6.16
N PHE A 331 10.85 -6.56 -6.52
CA PHE A 331 11.77 -7.69 -6.60
C PHE A 331 13.24 -7.25 -6.51
N ALA A 332 14.12 -8.19 -6.19
CA ALA A 332 15.56 -8.02 -6.34
C ALA A 332 16.16 -9.12 -7.21
N ALA A 333 17.26 -8.81 -7.88
CA ALA A 333 17.94 -9.75 -8.75
C ALA A 333 19.46 -9.54 -8.73
N SER A 334 20.21 -10.63 -8.91
CA SER A 334 21.63 -10.57 -9.26
C SER A 334 21.79 -10.01 -10.66
N LEU A 335 22.66 -9.02 -10.81
CA LEU A 335 23.02 -8.43 -12.09
C LEU A 335 24.24 -9.13 -12.67
N GLU A 336 24.45 -9.01 -13.98
CA GLU A 336 25.64 -9.55 -14.67
C GLU A 336 26.97 -9.05 -14.07
N CYS A 337 26.99 -7.86 -13.47
CA CYS A 337 28.15 -7.31 -12.77
C CYS A 337 28.40 -7.93 -11.38
N GLY A 338 27.56 -8.86 -10.92
CA GLY A 338 27.61 -9.48 -9.59
C GLY A 338 26.96 -8.65 -8.48
N GLU A 339 26.48 -7.45 -8.78
CA GLU A 339 25.74 -6.63 -7.82
C GLU A 339 24.30 -7.13 -7.66
N ARG A 340 23.74 -6.94 -6.46
CA ARG A 340 22.29 -7.07 -6.24
C ARG A 340 21.60 -5.76 -6.62
N GLY A 341 20.63 -5.83 -7.53
CA GLY A 341 19.74 -4.72 -7.85
C GLY A 341 18.38 -4.87 -7.17
N GLU A 342 17.86 -3.78 -6.62
CA GLU A 342 16.48 -3.68 -6.11
C GLU A 342 15.63 -2.92 -7.11
N PHE A 343 14.40 -3.37 -7.32
CA PHE A 343 13.53 -2.87 -8.38
C PHE A 343 12.12 -2.61 -7.85
N SER A 344 11.53 -1.52 -8.34
CA SER A 344 10.09 -1.32 -8.32
C SER A 344 9.50 -1.54 -9.71
N ILE A 345 8.20 -1.79 -9.77
CA ILE A 345 7.45 -1.89 -11.01
C ILE A 345 6.87 -0.50 -11.32
N ASP A 346 7.16 0.01 -12.51
CA ASP A 346 6.48 1.18 -13.04
C ASP A 346 5.04 0.79 -13.40
N ILE A 347 4.09 1.23 -12.58
CA ILE A 347 2.68 0.85 -12.70
C ILE A 347 2.04 1.21 -14.04
N LYS A 348 2.57 2.17 -14.80
CA LYS A 348 2.02 2.60 -16.10
C LYS A 348 2.55 1.77 -17.28
N THR A 349 3.62 1.02 -17.08
CA THR A 349 4.28 0.22 -18.12
C THR A 349 4.45 -1.25 -17.73
N GLY A 350 4.28 -1.60 -16.46
CA GLY A 350 4.57 -2.92 -15.90
C GLY A 350 6.05 -3.29 -15.95
N ARG A 351 6.95 -2.34 -16.22
CA ARG A 351 8.40 -2.58 -16.37
C ARG A 351 9.17 -2.28 -15.10
N ALA A 352 10.32 -2.94 -14.97
CA ALA A 352 11.22 -2.74 -13.86
C ALA A 352 11.87 -1.34 -13.89
N ARG A 353 11.93 -0.71 -12.72
CA ARG A 353 12.68 0.51 -12.45
C ARG A 353 13.65 0.22 -11.31
N ARG A 354 14.95 0.27 -11.60
CA ARG A 354 15.99 0.11 -10.58
C ARG A 354 15.84 1.22 -9.53
N HIS A 355 15.95 0.84 -8.27
CA HIS A 355 16.02 1.77 -7.15
C HIS A 355 17.27 2.63 -7.27
N GLU A 356 17.21 3.81 -6.65
CA GLU A 356 18.30 4.76 -6.61
C GLU A 356 19.54 4.15 -5.92
N THR A 357 20.74 4.35 -6.49
CA THR A 357 22.01 3.88 -5.91
C THR A 357 22.70 4.96 -5.06
N ASP A 358 22.21 6.19 -5.11
CA ASP A 358 22.63 7.30 -4.25
C ASP A 358 22.01 7.21 -2.84
N GLU A 359 22.18 8.24 -2.01
CA GLU A 359 21.75 8.23 -0.61
C GLU A 359 20.23 8.09 -0.41
N ARG A 360 19.41 8.25 -1.46
CA ARG A 360 17.97 7.95 -1.40
C ARG A 360 17.69 6.47 -1.13
N LYS A 361 18.65 5.57 -1.34
CA LYS A 361 18.55 4.16 -0.90
C LYS A 361 18.24 4.04 0.59
N HIS A 362 18.72 4.97 1.42
CA HIS A 362 18.45 4.94 2.86
C HIS A 362 16.98 5.17 3.19
N LEU A 363 16.30 6.04 2.43
CA LEU A 363 14.84 6.22 2.52
C LEU A 363 14.14 4.90 2.18
N ARG A 364 14.51 4.27 1.05
CA ARG A 364 13.92 3.01 0.59
C ARG A 364 14.10 1.89 1.61
N TRP A 365 15.31 1.68 2.11
CA TRP A 365 15.61 0.63 3.08
C TRP A 365 14.86 0.84 4.38
N ARG A 366 14.77 2.08 4.87
CA ARG A 366 14.01 2.38 6.08
C ARG A 366 12.51 2.14 5.89
N LYS A 367 11.93 2.52 4.74
CA LYS A 367 10.53 2.21 4.39
C LYS A 367 10.28 0.70 4.26
N GLY A 368 11.25 -0.06 3.76
CA GLY A 368 11.17 -1.52 3.60
C GLY A 368 11.49 -2.32 4.86
N THR A 369 11.95 -1.68 5.93
CA THR A 369 12.29 -2.36 7.19
C THR A 369 11.08 -2.39 8.14
N PRO A 370 10.58 -3.59 8.52
CA PRO A 370 9.48 -3.73 9.48
C PRO A 370 9.78 -3.04 10.82
N GLY A 371 8.74 -2.46 11.43
CA GLY A 371 8.81 -1.86 12.75
C GLY A 371 9.31 -0.41 12.78
N ASN A 372 9.76 0.17 11.66
CA ASN A 372 10.18 1.57 11.57
C ASN A 372 8.98 2.52 11.48
N SER A 373 8.23 2.45 10.38
CA SER A 373 7.07 3.32 10.13
C SER A 373 5.92 3.04 11.10
N ALA A 374 5.85 1.82 11.63
CA ALA A 374 4.81 1.37 12.54
C ALA A 374 4.90 1.95 13.97
N THR A 375 6.07 2.48 14.38
CA THR A 375 6.35 2.98 15.75
C THR A 375 5.29 3.90 16.35
N ILE A 376 4.65 4.74 15.55
CA ILE A 376 3.62 5.70 15.99
C ILE A 376 2.26 5.42 15.34
N ALA A 377 2.16 4.36 14.54
CA ALA A 377 0.99 4.04 13.73
C ALA A 377 -0.08 3.31 14.53
N ASP A 378 -1.34 3.62 14.23
CA ASP A 378 -2.45 2.75 14.61
C ASP A 378 -2.55 1.58 13.65
N TRP A 379 -2.35 1.85 12.35
CA TRP A 379 -2.44 0.90 11.25
C TRP A 379 -1.17 0.90 10.40
N VAL A 380 -0.71 -0.25 9.93
CA VAL A 380 0.37 -0.36 8.95
C VAL A 380 -0.04 -1.28 7.79
N ILE A 381 0.07 -0.78 6.57
CA ILE A 381 0.01 -1.63 5.36
C ILE A 381 1.41 -2.17 5.13
N SER A 382 1.58 -3.49 5.05
CA SER A 382 2.92 -4.09 5.03
C SER A 382 3.06 -5.21 4.00
N ASP A 383 4.16 -5.13 3.25
CA ASP A 383 4.69 -6.22 2.41
C ASP A 383 5.24 -7.40 3.25
N ARG A 384 5.47 -7.17 4.55
CA ARG A 384 6.10 -8.11 5.48
C ARG A 384 5.34 -8.13 6.80
N SER A 385 4.04 -8.42 6.68
CA SER A 385 3.09 -8.30 7.78
C SER A 385 3.47 -9.13 9.01
N GLU A 386 4.03 -10.32 8.82
CA GLU A 386 4.45 -11.17 9.94
C GLU A 386 5.66 -10.63 10.67
N ASP A 387 6.61 -10.03 9.96
CA ASP A 387 7.74 -9.36 10.58
C ASP A 387 7.30 -8.10 11.34
N GLU A 388 6.35 -7.33 10.79
CA GLU A 388 5.75 -6.19 11.50
C GLU A 388 5.11 -6.64 12.82
N MET A 389 4.24 -7.65 12.76
CA MET A 389 3.59 -8.18 13.96
C MET A 389 4.62 -8.76 14.95
N ALA A 390 5.58 -9.56 14.47
CA ALA A 390 6.60 -10.20 15.29
C ALA A 390 7.49 -9.20 16.03
N VAL A 391 7.96 -8.15 15.36
CA VAL A 391 8.76 -7.09 15.99
C VAL A 391 8.01 -6.45 17.16
N TRP A 392 6.71 -6.24 17.03
CA TRP A 392 5.89 -5.71 18.11
C TRP A 392 5.74 -6.66 19.28
N GLU A 393 5.65 -7.97 19.03
CA GLU A 393 5.64 -8.97 20.10
C GLU A 393 6.94 -9.00 20.88
N TRP A 394 8.08 -8.92 20.21
CA TRP A 394 9.37 -8.81 20.88
C TRP A 394 9.50 -7.52 21.71
N ARG A 395 9.04 -6.40 21.16
CA ARG A 395 9.04 -5.11 21.86
C ARG A 395 8.14 -5.13 23.09
N ASN A 396 7.00 -5.83 23.04
CA ASN A 396 6.13 -6.04 24.21
C ASN A 396 6.85 -6.81 25.34
N GLN A 397 7.91 -7.55 25.02
CA GLN A 397 8.79 -8.22 26.01
C GLN A 397 10.03 -7.39 26.36
N GLY A 398 10.11 -6.14 25.93
CA GLY A 398 11.25 -5.25 26.17
C GLY A 398 12.48 -5.58 25.31
N ILE A 399 12.33 -6.36 24.23
CA ILE A 399 13.40 -6.71 23.30
C ILE A 399 13.18 -5.97 21.99
N ASP A 400 14.09 -5.05 21.66
CA ASP A 400 14.07 -4.39 20.35
C ASP A 400 14.84 -5.24 19.34
N ARG A 401 14.10 -5.94 18.47
CA ARG A 401 14.68 -6.73 17.39
C ARG A 401 14.84 -5.89 16.13
N GLU A 402 16.00 -6.03 15.50
CA GLU A 402 16.24 -5.48 14.18
C GLU A 402 15.82 -6.47 13.11
N VAL A 403 15.10 -5.98 12.10
CA VAL A 403 14.75 -6.75 10.90
C VAL A 403 15.50 -6.14 9.73
N SER A 404 16.05 -6.99 8.86
CA SER A 404 16.68 -6.53 7.62
C SER A 404 15.61 -5.96 6.67
N HIS A 405 15.95 -4.94 5.87
CA HIS A 405 15.10 -4.48 4.77
C HIS A 405 14.97 -5.53 3.65
N LEU A 406 15.88 -6.50 3.59
CA LEU A 406 15.86 -7.56 2.60
C LEU A 406 14.63 -8.46 2.80
N SER A 407 13.93 -8.72 1.71
CA SER A 407 12.73 -9.52 1.59
C SER A 407 13.00 -10.76 0.72
N PRO A 408 13.45 -11.90 1.30
CA PRO A 408 13.93 -13.05 0.53
C PRO A 408 12.87 -13.69 -0.38
N HIS A 409 11.59 -13.53 -0.07
CA HIS A 409 10.51 -14.05 -0.90
C HIS A 409 10.34 -13.30 -2.23
N LEU A 410 11.04 -12.17 -2.40
CA LEU A 410 11.08 -11.34 -3.61
C LEU A 410 12.47 -11.37 -4.30
N ASP A 411 13.40 -12.19 -3.80
CA ASP A 411 14.78 -12.26 -4.29
C ASP A 411 14.91 -13.35 -5.36
N VAL A 412 15.12 -12.92 -6.61
CA VAL A 412 15.23 -13.79 -7.78
C VAL A 412 16.65 -14.33 -7.92
N ASN A 413 16.82 -15.65 -7.75
CA ASN A 413 18.09 -16.38 -7.94
C ASN A 413 19.33 -15.58 -7.47
N VAL A 414 19.19 -14.89 -6.33
CA VAL A 414 20.32 -14.34 -5.61
C VAL A 414 20.94 -15.56 -4.96
N ASP A 415 22.14 -15.96 -5.39
CA ASP A 415 22.87 -17.08 -4.81
C ASP A 415 22.77 -16.96 -3.28
N THR A 416 21.91 -17.78 -2.69
CA THR A 416 21.76 -17.86 -1.23
C THR A 416 22.96 -18.69 -0.78
N SER A 417 24.12 -18.04 -0.80
CA SER A 417 25.25 -18.46 -0.01
C SER A 417 24.74 -18.55 1.43
N LYS A 418 24.62 -19.80 1.88
CA LYS A 418 24.22 -20.22 3.21
C LYS A 418 25.10 -19.61 4.29
#